data_AF-A0A2I0XEY4-F1
#
_entry.id   AF-A0A2I0XEY4-F1
#
_cell.length_a   1.000
_cell.length_b   1.000
_cell.length_c   1.000
_cell.angle_alpha   90.00
_cell.angle_beta   90.00
_cell.angle_gamma   90.00
#
_symmetry.space_group_name_H-M   'P 1'
#
loop_
_entity.id
_entity.type
_entity.pdbx_description
1 polymer ?
#
loop_
_entity_poly.entity_id
_entity_poly.type
_entity_poly.pdbx_seq_one_letter_code
_entity_poly.pdbx_strand_id
1 'polypeptide(L)'
;MDGNDGVLCTQDGVNVFDFRISSGVGLKIFRHGGADGLSIFSRGDSIFLGSTEGRIFARSSSPRSHIEHFSLRKGSLITSYLMPGFNSHYHHSLITQVWGNSDFVMGICGMGLFVFDAFNNSGDTDVVKDTIGPNDLFRPTFDYMESRALVISRDCLAF
;
A
#
# COMPACT_ATOMS: atom_id res chain seq x y z
N MET A 1 2.69 -21.31 -8.72
CA MET A 1 2.14 -22.07 -7.57
C MET A 1 1.03 -21.20 -7.04
N ASP A 2 -0.18 -21.41 -7.56
CA ASP A 2 -1.35 -20.59 -7.28
C ASP A 2 -2.12 -21.25 -6.13
N GLY A 3 -1.58 -21.10 -4.92
CA GLY A 3 -2.05 -21.81 -3.73
C GLY A 3 -2.58 -20.93 -2.61
N ASN A 4 -2.63 -19.62 -2.80
CA ASN A 4 -3.05 -18.69 -1.77
C ASN A 4 -4.43 -18.14 -2.14
N ASP A 5 -5.40 -18.29 -1.25
CA ASP A 5 -6.80 -17.94 -1.50
C ASP A 5 -7.12 -16.49 -1.12
N GLY A 6 -6.22 -15.82 -0.40
CA GLY A 6 -6.37 -14.42 -0.03
C GLY A 6 -5.32 -13.93 0.96
N VAL A 7 -5.35 -12.64 1.25
CA VAL A 7 -4.48 -12.00 2.26
C VAL A 7 -5.31 -11.10 3.17
N LEU A 8 -4.96 -11.09 4.45
CA LEU A 8 -5.58 -10.23 5.46
C LEU A 8 -4.52 -9.67 6.39
N CYS A 9 -4.50 -8.35 6.54
CA CYS A 9 -3.70 -7.71 7.59
C CYS A 9 -4.48 -7.68 8.91
N THR A 10 -3.85 -8.11 9.98
CA THR A 10 -4.28 -7.89 11.37
C THR A 10 -3.24 -7.03 12.09
N GLN A 11 -3.50 -6.69 13.36
CA GLN A 11 -2.53 -5.94 14.18
C GLN A 11 -1.19 -6.69 14.33
N ASP A 12 -1.21 -8.02 14.40
CA ASP A 12 -0.01 -8.84 14.62
C ASP A 12 0.78 -9.13 13.34
N GLY A 13 0.20 -8.86 12.16
CA GLY A 13 0.87 -9.14 10.89
C GLY A 13 -0.06 -9.43 9.71
N VAL A 14 0.55 -9.88 8.62
CA VAL A 14 -0.13 -10.29 7.39
C VAL A 14 -0.37 -11.79 7.42
N ASN A 15 -1.64 -12.21 7.27
CA ASN A 15 -2.06 -13.60 7.22
C ASN A 15 -2.41 -13.94 5.77
N VAL A 16 -1.85 -15.03 5.27
CA VAL A 16 -2.07 -15.54 3.92
C VAL A 16 -2.92 -16.78 4.04
N PHE A 17 -4.09 -16.75 3.42
CA PHE A 17 -5.03 -17.85 3.49
C PHE A 17 -4.67 -18.96 2.51
N ASP A 18 -4.80 -20.19 2.99
CA ASP A 18 -4.73 -21.42 2.21
C ASP A 18 -5.82 -22.35 2.76
N PHE A 19 -6.91 -22.50 2.03
CA PHE A 19 -8.06 -23.28 2.44
C PHE A 19 -7.85 -24.79 2.30
N ARG A 20 -6.70 -25.22 1.75
CA ARG A 20 -6.34 -26.63 1.64
C ARG A 20 -5.77 -27.18 2.95
N ILE A 21 -5.36 -26.30 3.86
CA ILE A 21 -4.89 -26.69 5.20
C ILE A 21 -5.95 -26.40 6.26
N SER A 22 -5.96 -27.22 7.32
CA SER A 22 -7.02 -27.18 8.34
C SER A 22 -7.06 -25.87 9.15
N SER A 23 -5.93 -25.17 9.28
CA SER A 23 -5.88 -23.86 9.96
C SER A 23 -6.45 -22.72 9.11
N GLY A 24 -6.56 -22.90 7.79
CA GLY A 24 -6.91 -21.86 6.83
C GLY A 24 -5.83 -20.80 6.60
N VAL A 25 -4.74 -20.76 7.39
CA VAL A 25 -3.66 -19.76 7.29
C VAL A 25 -2.34 -20.47 6.97
N GLY A 26 -1.89 -20.36 5.71
CA GLY A 26 -0.70 -21.03 5.19
C GLY A 26 0.61 -20.31 5.52
N LEU A 27 0.56 -19.00 5.70
CA LEU A 27 1.72 -18.18 6.06
C LEU A 27 1.27 -16.99 6.91
N LYS A 28 2.02 -16.72 7.98
CA LYS A 28 1.87 -15.51 8.80
C LYS A 28 3.19 -14.74 8.81
N ILE A 29 3.15 -13.49 8.34
CA ILE A 29 4.29 -12.58 8.31
C ILE A 29 4.09 -11.55 9.42
N PHE A 30 4.93 -11.59 10.46
CA PHE A 30 4.83 -10.68 11.59
C PHE A 30 5.22 -9.25 11.21
N ARG A 31 4.39 -8.28 11.62
CA ARG A 31 4.67 -6.85 11.48
C ARG A 31 5.11 -6.28 12.82
N HIS A 32 6.23 -5.56 12.81
CA HIS A 32 6.76 -4.91 14.01
C HIS A 32 6.46 -3.41 13.91
N GLY A 33 5.72 -2.87 14.88
CA GLY A 33 5.33 -1.45 14.89
C GLY A 33 3.90 -1.26 14.41
N GLY A 34 3.06 -0.73 15.31
CA GLY A 34 1.60 -0.64 15.15
C GLY A 34 1.13 0.49 14.25
N ALA A 35 1.45 0.43 12.95
CA ALA A 35 0.75 1.23 11.95
C ALA A 35 -0.49 0.46 11.48
N ASP A 36 -1.64 1.15 11.47
CA ASP A 36 -2.88 0.57 10.98
C ASP A 36 -2.71 0.21 9.50
N GLY A 37 -2.97 -1.04 9.15
CA GLY A 37 -3.04 -1.48 7.76
C GLY A 37 -4.36 -0.97 7.17
N LEU A 38 -4.29 -0.02 6.25
CA LEU A 38 -5.47 0.67 5.72
C LEU A 38 -5.94 0.09 4.38
N SER A 39 -5.00 -0.42 3.58
CA SER A 39 -5.28 -1.04 2.30
C SER A 39 -4.27 -2.13 2.02
N ILE A 40 -4.72 -3.24 1.44
CA ILE A 40 -3.86 -4.38 1.07
C ILE A 40 -4.13 -4.82 -0.36
N PHE A 41 -3.07 -5.17 -1.08
CA PHE A 41 -3.14 -5.74 -2.42
C PHE A 41 -2.09 -6.85 -2.55
N SER A 42 -2.46 -7.98 -3.15
CA SER A 42 -1.53 -9.09 -3.40
C SER A 42 -1.53 -9.46 -4.88
N ARG A 43 -0.34 -9.76 -5.40
CA ARG A 43 -0.16 -10.23 -6.78
C ARG A 43 1.09 -11.09 -6.89
N GLY A 44 0.94 -12.32 -7.37
CA GLY A 44 2.06 -13.25 -7.52
C GLY A 44 2.75 -13.49 -6.19
N ASP A 45 4.06 -13.23 -6.11
CA ASP A 45 4.86 -13.35 -4.88
C ASP A 45 4.74 -12.13 -3.94
N SER A 46 4.12 -11.04 -4.39
CA SER A 46 4.16 -9.75 -3.71
C SER A 46 2.87 -9.46 -2.94
N ILE A 47 3.02 -8.90 -1.75
CA ILE A 47 1.93 -8.25 -1.00
C ILE A 47 2.34 -6.81 -0.73
N PHE A 48 1.47 -5.87 -1.05
CA PHE A 48 1.62 -4.45 -0.80
C PHE A 48 0.60 -4.03 0.25
N LEU A 49 1.07 -3.30 1.27
CA LEU A 49 0.25 -2.86 2.39
C LEU A 49 0.45 -1.36 2.60
N GLY A 50 -0.63 -0.61 2.43
CA GLY A 50 -0.67 0.81 2.75
C GLY A 50 -0.90 1.01 4.24
N SER A 51 0.03 1.72 4.87
CA SER A 51 -0.06 2.05 6.29
C SER A 51 0.19 3.53 6.54
N THR A 52 -0.38 4.02 7.63
CA THR A 52 -0.10 5.36 8.13
C THR A 52 0.27 5.26 9.60
N GLU A 53 1.42 5.83 9.97
CA GLU A 53 1.83 5.90 11.36
C GLU A 53 0.84 6.75 12.17
N GLY A 54 0.26 6.14 13.20
CA GLY A 54 -0.49 6.85 14.22
C GLY A 54 0.45 7.72 15.06
N ARG A 55 -0.07 8.85 15.56
CA ARG A 55 0.66 9.88 16.35
C ARG A 55 1.43 9.41 17.59
N ILE A 56 1.41 8.12 17.94
CA ILE A 56 1.83 7.63 19.25
C ILE A 56 3.35 7.36 19.32
N PHE A 57 4.06 7.17 18.19
CA PHE A 57 5.48 6.77 18.21
C PHE A 57 6.48 7.74 17.57
N ALA A 58 6.05 8.73 16.79
CA ALA A 58 6.99 9.65 16.13
C ALA A 58 7.10 10.98 16.89
N ARG A 59 8.30 11.30 17.39
CA ARG A 59 8.71 12.66 17.80
C ARG A 59 8.77 13.66 16.62
N SER A 60 8.09 13.36 15.52
CA SER A 60 8.08 14.12 14.27
C SER A 60 6.69 14.71 14.05
N SER A 61 6.64 15.97 13.65
CA SER A 61 5.44 16.83 13.61
C SER A 61 4.41 16.45 12.54
N SER A 62 4.61 15.37 11.78
CA SER A 62 3.72 14.95 10.70
C SER A 62 3.56 13.43 10.64
N PRO A 63 2.31 12.91 10.61
CA PRO A 63 2.06 11.50 10.34
C PRO A 63 2.62 11.11 8.97
N ARG A 64 3.34 9.98 8.92
CA ARG A 64 3.96 9.47 7.70
C ARG A 64 3.22 8.24 7.20
N SER A 65 2.72 8.35 5.98
CA SER A 65 2.17 7.22 5.24
C SER A 65 3.28 6.53 4.48
N HIS A 66 3.19 5.22 4.34
CA HIS A 66 4.13 4.43 3.57
C HIS A 66 3.46 3.15 3.07
N ILE A 67 4.08 2.54 2.06
CA ILE A 67 3.67 1.24 1.53
C ILE A 67 4.73 0.23 1.91
N GLU A 68 4.35 -0.86 2.56
CA GLU A 68 5.21 -1.99 2.84
C GLU A 68 5.04 -3.06 1.75
N HIS A 69 6.15 -3.63 1.27
CA HIS A 69 6.16 -4.69 0.28
C HIS A 69 6.75 -5.97 0.87
N PHE A 70 5.92 -7.01 0.97
CA PHE A 70 6.29 -8.33 1.48
C PHE A 70 6.42 -9.34 0.34
N SER A 71 7.31 -10.33 0.53
CA SER A 71 7.40 -11.52 -0.34
C SER A 71 6.76 -12.71 0.36
N LEU A 72 5.85 -13.38 -0.35
CA LEU A 72 5.24 -14.65 0.06
C LEU A 72 6.30 -15.75 0.18
N ARG A 73 7.19 -15.88 -0.81
CA ARG A 73 8.26 -16.87 -0.84
C ARG A 73 9.29 -16.67 0.25
N LYS A 74 9.63 -15.42 0.60
CA LYS A 74 10.54 -15.13 1.72
C LYS A 74 9.83 -15.14 3.07
N GLY A 75 8.52 -14.93 3.11
CA GLY A 75 7.75 -14.76 4.33
C GLY A 75 8.16 -13.54 5.14
N SER A 76 8.60 -12.47 4.48
CA SER A 76 9.16 -11.28 5.14
C SER A 76 8.89 -9.99 4.38
N LEU A 77 9.07 -8.85 5.06
CA LEU A 77 9.18 -7.55 4.43
C LEU A 77 10.41 -7.53 3.51
N ILE A 78 10.27 -6.97 2.32
CA ILE A 78 11.35 -6.75 1.35
C ILE A 78 11.83 -5.30 1.47
N THR A 79 10.89 -4.37 1.40
CA THR A 79 11.17 -2.93 1.40
C THR A 79 9.91 -2.13 1.77
N SER A 80 10.10 -0.84 2.02
CA SER A 80 9.03 0.13 2.21
C SER A 80 9.23 1.34 1.29
N TYR A 81 8.12 1.96 0.90
CA TYR A 81 8.06 3.15 0.06
C TYR A 81 7.45 4.29 0.86
N LEU A 82 8.25 5.30 1.20
CA LEU A 82 7.79 6.42 2.00
C LEU A 82 7.00 7.42 1.13
N MET A 83 5.80 7.79 1.59
CA MET A 83 5.05 8.87 0.95
C MET A 83 5.70 10.22 1.22
N PRO A 84 5.62 11.19 0.28
CA PRO A 84 6.04 12.56 0.54
C PRO A 84 5.34 13.14 1.76
N GLY A 85 6.03 14.01 2.50
CA GLY A 85 5.41 14.77 3.56
C GLY A 85 4.45 15.82 2.99
N PHE A 86 3.22 15.86 3.48
CA PHE A 86 2.23 16.87 3.09
C PHE A 86 1.91 17.79 4.26
N ASN A 87 1.78 19.09 4.01
CA ASN A 87 1.24 20.04 4.97
C ASN A 87 -0.31 20.07 4.88
N SER A 88 -0.92 18.89 4.99
CA SER A 88 -2.37 18.69 4.92
C SER A 88 -2.89 18.04 6.20
N HIS A 89 -4.20 18.08 6.44
CA HIS A 89 -4.78 17.33 7.55
C HIS A 89 -4.50 15.82 7.38
N TYR A 90 -4.29 15.13 8.51
CA TYR A 90 -3.98 13.70 8.58
C TYR A 90 -4.90 12.82 7.72
N HIS A 91 -6.20 13.13 7.69
CA HIS A 91 -7.17 12.36 6.92
C HIS A 91 -6.87 12.36 5.41
N HIS A 92 -6.20 13.39 4.87
CA HIS A 92 -5.78 13.43 3.48
C HIS A 92 -4.49 12.65 3.22
N SER A 93 -3.68 12.38 4.23
CA SER A 93 -2.46 11.58 4.07
C SER A 93 -2.73 10.07 4.21
N LEU A 94 -3.87 9.66 4.76
CA LEU A 94 -4.25 8.26 4.88
C LEU A 94 -4.26 7.56 3.52
N ILE A 95 -3.53 6.45 3.42
CA ILE A 95 -3.57 5.62 2.21
C ILE A 95 -4.94 4.93 2.14
N THR A 96 -5.67 5.19 1.07
CA THR A 96 -6.98 4.57 0.82
C THR A 96 -6.86 3.32 -0.03
N GLN A 97 -5.89 3.28 -0.94
CA GLN A 97 -5.64 2.13 -1.81
C GLN A 97 -4.16 1.98 -2.14
N VAL A 98 -3.74 0.73 -2.32
CA VAL A 98 -2.42 0.37 -2.84
C VAL A 98 -2.56 -0.60 -3.99
N TRP A 99 -1.63 -0.53 -4.94
CA TRP A 99 -1.52 -1.45 -6.06
C TRP A 99 -0.05 -1.60 -6.44
N GLY A 100 0.35 -2.73 -7.01
CA GLY A 100 1.73 -2.89 -7.46
C GLY A 100 2.00 -4.17 -8.23
N ASN A 101 3.17 -4.23 -8.84
CA ASN A 101 3.71 -5.43 -9.48
C ASN A 101 5.25 -5.44 -9.37
N SER A 102 5.91 -6.20 -10.25
CA SER A 102 7.37 -6.24 -10.30
C SER A 102 8.01 -4.93 -10.77
N ASP A 103 7.28 -4.04 -11.43
CA ASP A 103 7.87 -2.91 -12.12
C ASP A 103 7.58 -1.60 -11.37
N PHE A 104 6.41 -1.49 -10.73
CA PHE A 104 6.02 -0.29 -10.02
C PHE A 104 5.10 -0.59 -8.83
N VAL A 105 5.11 0.33 -7.88
CA VAL A 105 4.24 0.35 -6.71
C VAL A 105 3.48 1.67 -6.69
N MET A 106 2.21 1.63 -6.34
CA MET A 106 1.31 2.77 -6.36
C MET A 106 0.56 2.91 -5.05
N GLY A 107 0.51 4.14 -4.54
CA GLY A 107 -0.30 4.52 -3.39
C GLY A 107 -1.25 5.64 -3.73
N ILE A 108 -2.50 5.51 -3.28
CA ILE A 108 -3.51 6.56 -3.37
C ILE A 108 -3.80 7.09 -1.96
N CYS A 109 -3.83 8.41 -1.84
CA CYS A 109 -4.38 9.11 -0.69
C CYS A 109 -5.15 10.38 -1.14
N GLY A 110 -5.64 11.16 -0.18
CA GLY A 110 -6.33 12.42 -0.47
C GLY A 110 -5.46 13.48 -1.16
N MET A 111 -4.15 13.27 -1.23
CA MET A 111 -3.19 14.12 -1.93
C MET A 111 -2.86 13.65 -3.36
N GLY A 112 -3.50 12.58 -3.84
CA GLY A 112 -3.36 12.09 -5.22
C GLY A 112 -2.84 10.66 -5.33
N LEU A 113 -2.33 10.33 -6.51
CA LEU A 113 -1.69 9.06 -6.84
C LEU A 113 -0.17 9.25 -6.91
N PHE A 114 0.55 8.33 -6.27
CA PHE A 114 2.01 8.36 -6.21
C PHE A 114 2.56 7.04 -6.71
N VAL A 115 3.53 7.11 -7.61
CA VAL A 115 4.14 5.96 -8.27
C VAL A 115 5.59 5.84 -7.84
N PHE A 116 5.99 4.64 -7.45
CA PHE A 116 7.35 4.27 -7.06
C PHE A 116 7.87 3.19 -8.01
N ASP A 117 9.18 3.16 -8.22
CA ASP A 117 9.83 2.08 -8.95
C ASP A 117 10.04 0.87 -8.03
N ALA A 118 9.56 -0.31 -8.43
CA ALA A 118 9.68 -1.50 -7.59
C ALA A 118 11.13 -2.02 -7.54
N PHE A 119 11.90 -1.80 -8.61
CA PHE A 119 13.33 -2.12 -8.70
C PHE A 119 14.14 -0.83 -8.87
N ASN A 120 14.24 -0.03 -7.80
CA ASN A 120 15.18 1.07 -7.83
C ASN A 120 16.62 0.56 -7.60
N ASN A 121 17.41 0.49 -8.67
CA ASN A 121 18.84 0.14 -8.60
C ASN A 121 19.68 1.13 -7.76
N SER A 122 19.17 2.31 -7.44
CA SER A 122 19.87 3.26 -6.56
C SER A 122 19.73 2.95 -5.07
N GLY A 123 18.89 1.98 -4.70
CA GLY A 123 18.59 1.64 -3.30
C GLY A 123 17.71 2.65 -2.57
N ASP A 124 17.21 3.67 -3.28
CA ASP A 124 16.42 4.75 -2.70
C ASP A 124 14.94 4.55 -3.05
N THR A 125 14.27 3.64 -2.34
CA THR A 125 12.83 3.33 -2.54
C THR A 125 11.92 4.46 -2.07
N ASP A 126 12.47 5.51 -1.47
CA ASP A 126 11.74 6.69 -1.01
C ASP A 126 11.55 7.76 -2.10
N VAL A 127 12.16 7.57 -3.28
CA VAL A 127 11.99 8.50 -4.41
C VAL A 127 10.71 8.17 -5.18
N VAL A 128 9.72 9.04 -5.05
CA VAL A 128 8.53 9.02 -5.90
C VAL A 128 8.94 9.27 -7.35
N LYS A 129 8.62 8.32 -8.23
CA LYS A 129 8.91 8.38 -9.66
C LYS A 129 7.97 9.33 -10.39
N ASP A 130 6.69 9.30 -10.03
CA ASP A 130 5.66 10.13 -10.65
C ASP A 130 4.54 10.45 -9.66
N THR A 131 3.89 11.61 -9.84
CA THR A 131 2.79 12.06 -9.00
C THR A 131 1.70 12.69 -9.85
N ILE A 132 0.48 12.18 -9.70
CA ILE A 132 -0.71 12.82 -10.22
C ILE A 132 -1.47 13.42 -9.04
N GLY A 133 -1.49 14.76 -8.99
CA GLY A 133 -2.00 15.51 -7.86
C GLY A 133 -3.52 15.64 -7.81
N PRO A 134 -4.04 16.27 -6.74
CA PRO A 134 -5.49 16.41 -6.52
C PRO A 134 -6.17 17.37 -7.50
N ASN A 135 -5.40 18.21 -8.21
CA ASN A 135 -5.92 19.07 -9.29
C ASN A 135 -6.30 18.25 -10.54
N ASP A 136 -5.68 17.09 -10.73
CA ASP A 136 -5.85 16.23 -11.91
C ASP A 136 -6.70 14.98 -11.59
N LEU A 137 -6.77 14.60 -10.32
CA LEU A 137 -7.46 13.40 -9.82
C LEU A 137 -8.42 13.73 -8.68
N PHE A 138 -9.72 13.52 -8.90
CA PHE A 138 -10.71 13.51 -7.85
C PHE A 138 -11.13 12.07 -7.52
N ARG A 139 -10.85 11.63 -6.29
CA ARG A 139 -11.20 10.29 -5.73
C ARG A 139 -10.77 9.10 -6.62
N PRO A 140 -9.46 8.97 -6.93
CA PRO A 140 -8.99 7.83 -7.71
C PRO A 140 -9.27 6.51 -7.01
N THR A 141 -9.64 5.50 -7.79
CA THR A 141 -9.74 4.12 -7.31
C THR A 141 -9.17 3.12 -8.32
N PHE A 142 -8.53 2.07 -7.83
CA PHE A 142 -8.22 0.87 -8.61
C PHE A 142 -9.42 -0.07 -8.61
N ASP A 143 -9.63 -0.79 -9.71
CA ASP A 143 -10.52 -1.94 -9.72
C ASP A 143 -9.79 -3.20 -9.20
N TYR A 144 -10.55 -4.11 -8.59
CA TYR A 144 -9.98 -5.22 -7.82
C TYR A 144 -9.59 -6.46 -8.67
N MET A 145 -9.55 -6.40 -10.00
CA MET A 145 -9.54 -7.64 -10.81
C MET A 145 -8.54 -7.66 -11.96
N GLU A 146 -7.22 -7.72 -11.71
CA GLU A 146 -6.12 -7.77 -12.72
C GLU A 146 -6.14 -6.70 -13.83
N SER A 147 -7.22 -5.94 -13.91
CA SER A 147 -7.52 -4.86 -14.78
C SER A 147 -6.54 -3.77 -14.42
N ARG A 148 -5.93 -3.26 -15.47
CA ARG A 148 -4.97 -2.16 -15.41
C ARG A 148 -5.73 -0.83 -15.45
N ALA A 149 -6.94 -0.80 -14.89
CA ALA A 149 -7.86 0.31 -15.02
C ALA A 149 -7.84 1.14 -13.74
N LEU A 150 -7.24 2.33 -13.83
CA LEU A 150 -7.42 3.37 -12.84
C LEU A 150 -8.71 4.10 -13.18
N VAL A 151 -9.72 4.01 -12.31
CA VAL A 151 -10.96 4.79 -12.47
C VAL A 151 -10.71 6.17 -11.84
N ILE A 152 -10.82 7.19 -12.67
CA ILE A 152 -10.60 8.58 -12.29
C ILE A 152 -11.86 9.37 -12.63
N SER A 153 -12.35 10.15 -11.67
CA SER A 153 -13.29 11.23 -11.98
C SER A 153 -12.51 12.54 -11.97
N ARG A 154 -12.74 13.40 -12.96
CA ARG A 154 -12.39 14.82 -12.89
C ARG A 154 -13.55 15.67 -12.39
N ASP A 155 -14.74 15.07 -12.33
CA ASP A 155 -15.97 15.78 -12.01
C ASP A 155 -16.12 15.86 -10.50
N CYS A 156 -15.86 17.04 -9.95
CA CYS A 156 -16.52 17.49 -8.73
C CYS A 156 -17.93 17.93 -9.11
N LEU A 157 -18.97 17.29 -8.54
CA LEU A 157 -20.29 17.92 -8.52
C LEU A 157 -20.12 19.27 -7.83
N ALA A 158 -20.30 20.37 -8.58
CA ALA A 158 -20.35 21.71 -8.03
C ALA A 158 -21.54 21.77 -7.06
N PHE A 159 -21.25 22.00 -5.78
CA PHE A 159 -22.24 22.40 -4.78
C PHE A 159 -22.17 23.90 -4.60
#